data_AF-A0A3D9FNP7-F1
#
_entry.id   AF-A0A3D9FNP7-F1
#
_cell.length_a   1.000
_cell.length_b   1.000
_cell.length_c   1.000
_cell.angle_alpha   90.00
_cell.angle_beta   90.00
_cell.angle_gamma   90.00
#
_symmetry.space_group_name_H-M   'P 1'
#
loop_
_entity.id
_entity.type
_entity.pdbx_description
1 polymer ?
#
loop_
_entity_poly.entity_id
_entity_poly.type
_entity_poly.pdbx_seq_one_letter_code
_entity_poly.pdbx_strand_id
1 'polypeptide(L)'
;MIKKFVLLSLVASQLMISCSSDDNNPDETKPDTELTLEEQIANLAKQPYSKLAPTEQKAKLEIDANEMLVQLDKSKSSNAIEAIENLNRLLDLSSIDIFDGKNDNEVEDILNVSGVYGIYTWNNGDKKWVKTASETELKFVFPAKETQTANNATFSAKSVSSDIKVKYNDSYIYSGNGATEINDWFFLPNSSDAVLTIDGTSSATFTQTAKYSNGKEVPNEFAYKMTVNDGYSWEMSGSKATANTSKASFTYNGKNLISFNAGSTAQIDALIDNDELVQYRGKANGLIQIMDNFVIIAEMDLAAAAADEAALEKSVVRPTNYESPTFDADLSNYYKKTAEGEANSFNKNMKLILVSKKDGTKIADVVQHADKEENDGSTVDYYYSTSYLKFNDSTEVEMGAYFSTGFENLKTKFEDFLKAFNKE
;
A
#
# COMPACT_ATOMS: atom_id res chain seq x y z
N MET A 1 -16.93 3.01 0.90
CA MET A 1 -15.63 2.45 1.30
C MET A 1 -14.50 2.73 0.30
N ILE A 2 -14.81 3.12 -0.95
CA ILE A 2 -13.85 3.54 -1.99
C ILE A 2 -12.98 4.77 -1.63
N LYS A 3 -13.51 5.62 -0.76
CA LYS A 3 -12.86 6.77 -0.11
C LYS A 3 -11.53 6.39 0.57
N LYS A 4 -11.43 5.13 0.99
CA LYS A 4 -10.20 4.51 1.46
C LYS A 4 -9.43 3.89 0.28
N PHE A 5 -10.03 3.19 -0.67
CA PHE A 5 -9.35 2.44 -1.74
C PHE A 5 -8.29 3.15 -2.60
N VAL A 6 -8.32 4.43 -2.95
CA VAL A 6 -7.19 5.00 -3.76
C VAL A 6 -5.94 5.23 -2.89
N LEU A 7 -6.15 5.65 -1.64
CA LEU A 7 -5.08 5.87 -0.67
C LEU A 7 -4.69 4.57 0.07
N LEU A 8 -5.68 3.71 0.28
CA LEU A 8 -5.61 2.39 0.90
C LEU A 8 -5.30 1.31 -0.13
N SER A 9 -5.37 1.53 -1.45
CA SER A 9 -4.67 0.70 -2.45
C SER A 9 -3.22 1.15 -2.56
N LEU A 10 -2.90 2.43 -2.35
CA LEU A 10 -1.53 2.90 -2.14
C LEU A 10 -0.88 2.28 -0.87
N VAL A 11 -1.70 1.96 0.14
CA VAL A 11 -1.28 1.32 1.41
C VAL A 11 -1.53 -0.20 1.45
N ALA A 12 -2.53 -0.75 0.75
CA ALA A 12 -2.85 -2.19 0.73
C ALA A 12 -2.22 -2.94 -0.45
N SER A 13 -1.81 -2.25 -1.52
CA SER A 13 -0.81 -2.81 -2.46
C SER A 13 0.53 -3.10 -1.77
N GLN A 14 0.75 -2.53 -0.57
CA GLN A 14 1.90 -2.86 0.29
C GLN A 14 1.74 -4.22 1.00
N LEU A 15 0.55 -4.82 1.01
CA LEU A 15 0.26 -6.07 1.73
C LEU A 15 -0.17 -7.23 0.81
N MET A 16 -0.73 -6.96 -0.38
CA MET A 16 -1.40 -8.00 -1.19
C MET A 16 -0.59 -8.63 -2.33
N ILE A 17 0.63 -8.15 -2.63
CA ILE A 17 1.43 -8.66 -3.78
C ILE A 17 2.48 -9.71 -3.35
N SER A 18 2.58 -10.07 -2.05
CA SER A 18 3.74 -10.81 -1.53
C SER A 18 3.52 -12.27 -1.08
N CYS A 19 2.52 -13.02 -1.57
CA CYS A 19 2.26 -14.40 -1.09
C CYS A 19 2.50 -15.51 -2.14
N SER A 20 3.66 -16.13 -2.37
CA SER A 20 3.82 -17.55 -2.83
C SER A 20 5.23 -17.92 -3.37
N SER A 21 5.69 -19.15 -3.09
CA SER A 21 7.01 -19.75 -3.37
C SER A 21 6.89 -20.99 -4.27
N ASP A 22 7.72 -21.09 -5.33
CA ASP A 22 8.83 -22.07 -5.53
C ASP A 22 9.66 -21.63 -6.77
N ASP A 23 10.67 -22.44 -7.11
CA ASP A 23 12.03 -22.16 -7.57
C ASP A 23 12.34 -22.00 -9.10
N ASN A 24 13.53 -21.41 -9.33
CA ASN A 24 14.53 -21.59 -10.42
C ASN A 24 14.31 -21.07 -11.86
N ASN A 25 15.01 -19.97 -12.24
CA ASN A 25 16.21 -19.92 -13.12
C ASN A 25 16.33 -18.53 -13.82
N PRO A 26 17.54 -17.94 -14.00
CA PRO A 26 17.71 -16.58 -14.52
C PRO A 26 18.08 -16.57 -16.02
N ASP A 27 17.52 -15.64 -16.78
CA ASP A 27 18.24 -14.83 -17.77
C ASP A 27 17.24 -13.95 -18.56
N GLU A 28 17.53 -12.66 -18.70
CA GLU A 28 17.75 -12.03 -20.01
C GLU A 28 18.03 -10.51 -19.92
N THR A 29 19.22 -10.15 -20.43
CA THR A 29 19.65 -8.94 -21.16
C THR A 29 19.27 -7.51 -20.68
N LYS A 30 20.34 -6.79 -20.29
CA LYS A 30 20.43 -5.36 -19.93
C LYS A 30 20.16 -4.38 -21.08
N PRO A 31 19.29 -3.37 -20.89
CA PRO A 31 19.54 -1.97 -21.20
C PRO A 31 20.32 -1.31 -20.04
N ASP A 32 20.83 -0.08 -20.22
CA ASP A 32 21.66 0.68 -19.25
C ASP A 32 21.33 0.36 -17.77
N THR A 33 22.33 -0.07 -17.00
CA THR A 33 22.12 -0.60 -15.63
C THR A 33 21.47 0.43 -14.72
N GLU A 34 20.15 0.32 -14.57
CA GLU A 34 19.43 0.86 -13.44
C GLU A 34 20.07 0.31 -12.17
N LEU A 35 20.40 1.19 -11.22
CA LEU A 35 20.99 0.79 -9.94
C LEU A 35 20.04 -0.15 -9.19
N THR A 36 20.58 -1.18 -8.54
CA THR A 36 19.75 -2.02 -7.65
C THR A 36 19.20 -1.18 -6.49
N LEU A 37 18.16 -1.68 -5.80
CA LEU A 37 17.60 -0.98 -4.64
C LEU A 37 18.67 -0.72 -3.57
N GLU A 38 19.53 -1.71 -3.31
CA GLU A 38 20.64 -1.62 -2.36
C GLU A 38 21.66 -0.55 -2.79
N GLU A 39 21.98 -0.46 -4.08
CA GLU A 39 22.88 0.55 -4.61
C GLU A 39 22.27 1.96 -4.50
N GLN A 40 20.97 2.11 -4.78
CA GLN A 40 20.26 3.38 -4.62
C GLN A 40 20.26 3.83 -3.15
N ILE A 41 19.89 2.92 -2.23
CA ILE A 41 19.92 3.15 -0.79
C ILE A 41 21.32 3.54 -0.33
N ALA A 42 22.35 2.78 -0.71
CA ALA A 42 23.72 3.04 -0.31
C ALA A 42 24.21 4.41 -0.82
N ASN A 43 23.81 4.82 -2.02
CA ASN A 43 24.16 6.12 -2.59
C ASN A 43 23.45 7.28 -1.89
N LEU A 44 22.17 7.12 -1.54
CA LEU A 44 21.40 8.15 -0.84
C LEU A 44 21.79 8.26 0.65
N ALA A 45 22.10 7.13 1.30
CA ALA A 45 22.50 7.11 2.71
C ALA A 45 23.87 7.74 2.96
N LYS A 46 24.74 7.80 1.93
CA LYS A 46 26.06 8.44 1.95
C LYS A 46 26.04 9.94 1.72
N GLN A 47 24.89 10.52 1.37
CA GLN A 47 24.79 11.96 1.15
C GLN A 47 25.17 12.73 2.42
N PRO A 48 25.87 13.87 2.29
CA PRO A 48 26.22 14.69 3.43
C PRO A 48 24.96 15.23 4.11
N TYR A 49 25.02 15.50 5.40
CA TYR A 49 23.92 16.22 6.03
C TYR A 49 23.77 17.62 5.44
N SER A 50 22.53 18.07 5.34
CA SER A 50 22.20 19.44 5.00
C SER A 50 22.80 20.40 6.02
N LYS A 51 23.05 21.63 5.56
CA LYS A 51 23.48 22.75 6.40
C LYS A 51 22.33 23.61 6.91
N LEU A 52 21.11 23.34 6.44
CA LEU A 52 19.90 24.06 6.84
C LEU A 52 19.50 23.67 8.26
N ALA A 53 19.01 24.64 9.02
CA ALA A 53 18.45 24.40 10.34
C ALA A 53 17.16 23.55 10.26
N PRO A 54 16.77 22.85 11.33
CA PRO A 54 15.55 22.03 11.35
C PRO A 54 14.27 22.79 10.94
N THR A 55 14.18 24.07 11.27
CA THR A 55 13.04 24.94 10.90
C THR A 55 13.01 25.30 9.41
N GLU A 56 14.17 25.49 8.79
CA GLU A 56 14.30 25.73 7.35
C GLU A 56 13.96 24.47 6.55
N GLN A 57 14.38 23.30 7.04
CA GLN A 57 14.02 22.00 6.47
C GLN A 57 12.51 21.76 6.51
N LYS A 58 11.88 22.10 7.64
CA LYS A 58 10.43 22.00 7.81
C LYS A 58 9.67 22.86 6.79
N ALA A 59 10.08 24.11 6.60
CA ALA A 59 9.46 25.00 5.61
C ALA A 59 9.59 24.43 4.18
N LYS A 60 10.73 23.82 3.86
CA LYS A 60 10.94 23.17 2.55
C LYS A 60 10.03 21.96 2.35
N LEU A 61 9.92 21.10 3.37
CA LEU A 61 8.99 19.96 3.37
C LEU A 61 7.55 20.41 3.14
N GLU A 62 7.12 21.49 3.80
CA GLU A 62 5.79 22.05 3.66
C GLU A 62 5.53 22.57 2.23
N ILE A 63 6.49 23.25 1.61
CA ILE A 63 6.35 23.77 0.23
C ILE A 63 6.14 22.63 -0.77
N ASP A 64 6.97 21.59 -0.73
CA ASP A 64 6.87 20.51 -1.71
C ASP A 64 5.64 19.64 -1.47
N ALA A 65 5.25 19.43 -0.21
CA ALA A 65 4.01 18.74 0.12
C ALA A 65 2.79 19.54 -0.38
N ASN A 66 2.81 20.87 -0.27
CA ASN A 66 1.78 21.72 -0.86
C ASN A 66 1.78 21.64 -2.39
N GLU A 67 2.94 21.59 -3.05
CA GLU A 67 3.03 21.41 -4.50
C GLU A 67 2.45 20.06 -4.94
N MET A 68 2.74 18.99 -4.20
CA MET A 68 2.13 17.67 -4.40
C MET A 68 0.60 17.76 -4.28
N LEU A 69 0.08 18.39 -3.22
CA LEU A 69 -1.37 18.56 -3.05
C LEU A 69 -2.00 19.36 -4.20
N VAL A 70 -1.32 20.39 -4.73
CA VAL A 70 -1.81 21.12 -5.91
C VAL A 70 -1.91 20.21 -7.13
N GLN A 71 -0.97 19.28 -7.31
CA GLN A 71 -1.10 18.29 -8.38
C GLN A 71 -2.18 17.26 -8.07
N LEU A 72 -2.35 16.82 -6.82
CA LEU A 72 -3.43 15.90 -6.45
C LEU A 72 -4.80 16.53 -6.66
N ASP A 73 -4.99 17.79 -6.27
CA ASP A 73 -6.28 18.50 -6.33
C ASP A 73 -6.90 18.54 -7.74
N LYS A 74 -6.07 18.49 -8.78
CA LYS A 74 -6.52 18.45 -10.17
C LYS A 74 -7.31 17.17 -10.51
N SER A 75 -7.12 16.07 -9.78
CA SER A 75 -7.81 14.80 -10.02
C SER A 75 -9.31 14.90 -9.71
N LYS A 76 -9.73 15.87 -8.87
CA LYS A 76 -11.14 16.16 -8.59
C LYS A 76 -11.94 16.58 -9.83
N SER A 77 -11.26 17.03 -10.87
CA SER A 77 -11.87 17.45 -12.14
C SER A 77 -11.77 16.39 -13.25
N SER A 78 -11.26 15.20 -12.92
CA SER A 78 -11.09 14.12 -13.88
C SER A 78 -12.42 13.49 -14.26
N ASN A 79 -12.81 13.63 -15.53
CA ASN A 79 -14.01 12.97 -16.05
C ASN A 79 -13.87 11.45 -16.03
N ALA A 80 -12.65 10.92 -16.18
CA ALA A 80 -12.40 9.49 -16.15
C ALA A 80 -12.57 8.92 -14.74
N ILE A 81 -12.02 9.59 -13.71
CA ILE A 81 -12.20 9.18 -12.31
C ILE A 81 -13.69 9.25 -11.95
N GLU A 82 -14.38 10.34 -12.28
CA GLU A 82 -15.83 10.49 -12.03
C GLU A 82 -16.65 9.36 -12.71
N ALA A 83 -16.26 8.93 -13.91
CA ALA A 83 -16.91 7.82 -14.60
C ALA A 83 -16.64 6.47 -13.92
N ILE A 84 -15.43 6.21 -13.44
CA ILE A 84 -15.11 4.98 -12.68
C ILE A 84 -15.89 4.97 -11.36
N GLU A 85 -15.94 6.10 -10.66
CA GLU A 85 -16.75 6.26 -9.44
C GLU A 85 -18.23 5.99 -9.71
N ASN A 86 -18.76 6.54 -10.81
CA ASN A 86 -20.14 6.31 -11.17
C ASN A 86 -20.40 4.85 -11.58
N LEU A 87 -19.46 4.18 -12.27
CA LEU A 87 -19.57 2.75 -12.57
C LEU A 87 -19.69 1.93 -11.28
N ASN A 88 -18.80 2.15 -10.31
CA ASN A 88 -18.88 1.51 -9.00
C ASN A 88 -20.22 1.76 -8.30
N ARG A 89 -20.67 3.03 -8.25
CA ARG A 89 -21.99 3.37 -7.68
C ARG A 89 -23.14 2.60 -8.36
N LEU A 90 -23.07 2.41 -9.68
CA LEU A 90 -24.10 1.67 -10.43
C LEU A 90 -24.04 0.16 -10.18
N LEU A 91 -22.85 -0.38 -9.94
CA LEU A 91 -22.65 -1.77 -9.49
C LEU A 91 -23.18 -1.96 -8.06
N ASP A 92 -23.00 -0.99 -7.16
CA ASP A 92 -23.58 -1.03 -5.81
C ASP A 92 -25.12 -0.96 -5.84
N LEU A 93 -25.68 -0.14 -6.74
CA LEU A 93 -27.13 0.03 -6.88
C LEU A 93 -27.82 -1.21 -7.47
N SER A 94 -27.16 -1.84 -8.42
CA SER A 94 -27.58 -3.11 -9.01
C SER A 94 -26.33 -3.92 -9.21
N SER A 95 -26.09 -4.85 -8.28
CA SER A 95 -25.03 -5.83 -8.47
C SER A 95 -25.31 -6.53 -9.79
N ILE A 96 -24.33 -6.49 -10.68
CA ILE A 96 -24.32 -7.46 -11.74
C ILE A 96 -23.73 -8.71 -11.18
N ASP A 97 -23.71 -9.70 -12.03
CA ASP A 97 -23.13 -10.94 -11.70
C ASP A 97 -22.23 -11.35 -12.87
N ILE A 98 -20.95 -11.05 -12.70
CA ILE A 98 -19.86 -11.51 -13.58
C ILE A 98 -19.35 -12.89 -13.14
N PHE A 99 -20.05 -13.54 -12.20
CA PHE A 99 -19.70 -14.84 -11.63
C PHE A 99 -20.87 -15.85 -11.65
N ASP A 100 -21.96 -15.59 -12.38
CA ASP A 100 -23.19 -16.40 -12.38
C ASP A 100 -23.93 -16.57 -11.01
N GLY A 101 -23.68 -15.72 -10.01
CA GLY A 101 -24.73 -15.19 -9.12
C GLY A 101 -24.23 -14.35 -7.93
N LYS A 102 -22.92 -14.05 -7.82
CA LYS A 102 -22.21 -14.50 -6.60
C LYS A 102 -21.06 -13.64 -6.03
N ASN A 103 -21.05 -12.32 -6.23
CA ASN A 103 -20.38 -11.37 -5.32
C ASN A 103 -20.89 -9.92 -5.53
N ASP A 104 -20.68 -9.04 -4.52
CA ASP A 104 -20.87 -7.59 -4.66
C ASP A 104 -19.73 -7.04 -5.53
N ASN A 105 -19.88 -7.13 -6.85
CA ASN A 105 -18.82 -6.87 -7.82
C ASN A 105 -18.34 -5.42 -7.79
N GLU A 106 -17.05 -5.20 -7.51
CA GLU A 106 -16.37 -3.91 -7.66
C GLU A 106 -15.66 -3.83 -9.03
N VAL A 107 -15.30 -2.62 -9.49
CA VAL A 107 -14.61 -2.44 -10.78
C VAL A 107 -13.27 -3.17 -10.85
N GLU A 108 -12.60 -3.32 -9.71
CA GLU A 108 -11.35 -4.06 -9.55
C GLU A 108 -11.50 -5.55 -9.88
N ASP A 109 -12.66 -6.14 -9.60
CA ASP A 109 -12.94 -7.55 -9.88
C ASP A 109 -13.01 -7.84 -11.39
N ILE A 110 -13.40 -6.84 -12.19
CA ILE A 110 -13.50 -6.96 -13.65
C ILE A 110 -12.13 -7.29 -14.28
N LEU A 111 -11.04 -6.80 -13.68
CA LEU A 111 -9.68 -7.04 -14.18
C LEU A 111 -9.08 -8.35 -13.66
N ASN A 112 -9.67 -8.94 -12.62
CA ASN A 112 -9.16 -10.13 -11.95
C ASN A 112 -9.85 -11.44 -12.38
N VAL A 113 -10.69 -11.38 -13.42
CA VAL A 113 -11.39 -12.53 -13.99
C VAL A 113 -11.03 -12.76 -15.45
N SER A 114 -11.09 -14.02 -15.87
CA SER A 114 -10.92 -14.41 -17.26
C SER A 114 -12.01 -15.39 -17.70
N GLY A 115 -12.37 -15.34 -18.98
CA GLY A 115 -13.37 -16.24 -19.56
C GLY A 115 -14.83 -15.91 -19.22
N VAL A 116 -15.09 -14.85 -18.45
CA VAL A 116 -16.44 -14.32 -18.22
C VAL A 116 -16.67 -13.12 -19.11
N TYR A 117 -17.50 -13.28 -20.14
CA TYR A 117 -17.80 -12.24 -21.12
C TYR A 117 -19.29 -11.92 -21.19
N GLY A 118 -19.59 -10.65 -21.48
CA GLY A 118 -20.95 -10.13 -21.52
C GLY A 118 -20.94 -8.61 -21.70
N ILE A 119 -22.00 -8.08 -22.30
CA ILE A 119 -22.20 -6.64 -22.42
C ILE A 119 -23.36 -6.24 -21.51
N TYR A 120 -23.05 -5.48 -20.48
CA TYR A 120 -23.98 -4.96 -19.49
C TYR A 120 -24.27 -3.49 -19.80
N THR A 121 -25.51 -3.21 -20.18
CA THR A 121 -25.96 -1.84 -20.47
C THR A 121 -26.86 -1.35 -19.35
N TRP A 122 -26.54 -0.19 -18.75
CA TRP A 122 -27.34 0.39 -17.68
C TRP A 122 -28.70 0.84 -18.20
N ASN A 123 -29.78 0.39 -17.56
CA ASN A 123 -31.12 0.91 -17.79
C ASN A 123 -31.47 1.90 -16.66
N ASN A 124 -31.46 3.19 -16.98
CA ASN A 124 -31.72 4.23 -15.99
C ASN A 124 -33.17 4.28 -15.49
N GLY A 125 -34.14 3.80 -16.27
CA GLY A 125 -35.55 3.74 -15.85
C GLY A 125 -35.79 2.65 -14.82
N ASP A 126 -35.24 1.46 -15.07
CA ASP A 126 -35.41 0.27 -14.22
C ASP A 126 -34.35 0.16 -13.11
N LYS A 127 -33.32 1.02 -13.15
CA LYS A 127 -32.16 1.00 -12.23
C LYS A 127 -31.48 -0.37 -12.14
N LYS A 128 -31.30 -1.02 -13.29
CA LYS A 128 -30.68 -2.34 -13.40
C LYS A 128 -29.82 -2.45 -14.65
N TRP A 129 -28.93 -3.43 -14.65
CA TRP A 129 -28.14 -3.78 -15.82
C TRP A 129 -28.87 -4.74 -16.76
N VAL A 130 -28.80 -4.47 -18.05
CA VAL A 130 -29.32 -5.34 -19.11
C VAL A 130 -28.16 -6.06 -19.75
N LYS A 131 -28.07 -7.38 -19.53
CA LYS A 131 -27.02 -8.24 -20.08
C LYS A 131 -27.36 -8.69 -21.50
N THR A 132 -26.36 -8.64 -22.37
CA THR A 132 -26.36 -9.30 -23.69
C THR A 132 -25.10 -10.15 -23.82
N ALA A 133 -25.15 -11.18 -24.65
CA ALA A 133 -24.04 -12.12 -24.81
C ALA A 133 -22.84 -11.44 -25.50
N SER A 134 -21.64 -11.81 -25.07
CA SER A 134 -20.37 -11.49 -25.71
C SER A 134 -19.43 -12.66 -25.47
N GLU A 135 -18.60 -12.98 -26.46
CA GLU A 135 -17.62 -14.07 -26.40
C GLU A 135 -16.17 -13.53 -26.37
N THR A 136 -16.00 -12.21 -26.43
CA THR A 136 -14.69 -11.59 -26.65
C THR A 136 -14.29 -10.53 -25.63
N GLU A 137 -15.27 -9.99 -24.89
CA GLU A 137 -15.03 -8.93 -23.91
C GLU A 137 -16.13 -8.88 -22.84
N LEU A 138 -15.75 -8.41 -21.66
CA LEU A 138 -16.64 -7.96 -20.61
C LEU A 138 -16.77 -6.44 -20.71
N LYS A 139 -17.98 -5.95 -20.95
CA LYS A 139 -18.21 -4.55 -21.27
C LYS A 139 -19.38 -3.96 -20.51
N PHE A 140 -19.19 -2.75 -20.01
CA PHE A 140 -20.20 -1.95 -19.32
C PHE A 140 -20.49 -0.70 -20.13
N VAL A 141 -21.76 -0.40 -20.34
CA VAL A 141 -22.24 0.78 -21.07
C VAL A 141 -23.15 1.57 -20.14
N PHE A 142 -22.73 2.76 -19.71
CA PHE A 142 -23.32 3.46 -18.57
C PHE A 142 -23.16 4.99 -18.69
N PRO A 143 -23.89 5.81 -17.89
CA PRO A 143 -23.69 7.24 -17.87
C PRO A 143 -22.34 7.60 -17.24
N ALA A 144 -21.57 8.51 -17.82
CA ALA A 144 -20.26 8.89 -17.27
C ALA A 144 -20.38 9.61 -15.91
N LYS A 145 -21.53 10.21 -15.59
CA LYS A 145 -21.74 10.96 -14.35
C LYS A 145 -23.06 10.57 -13.72
N GLU A 146 -23.16 10.67 -12.39
CA GLU A 146 -24.40 10.39 -11.65
C GLU A 146 -25.57 11.28 -12.11
N THR A 147 -25.28 12.54 -12.43
CA THR A 147 -26.29 13.52 -12.89
C THR A 147 -26.79 13.26 -14.31
N GLN A 148 -26.17 12.31 -15.03
CA GLN A 148 -26.51 11.97 -16.41
C GLN A 148 -27.35 10.70 -16.49
N THR A 149 -28.18 10.63 -17.53
CA THR A 149 -29.03 9.47 -17.81
C THR A 149 -28.67 8.78 -19.12
N ALA A 150 -27.94 9.46 -20.00
CA ALA A 150 -27.47 8.90 -21.27
C ALA A 150 -26.22 8.04 -21.04
N ASN A 151 -26.20 6.84 -21.60
CA ASN A 151 -25.05 5.96 -21.52
C ASN A 151 -23.98 6.39 -22.52
N ASN A 152 -23.12 7.32 -22.11
CA ASN A 152 -22.05 7.86 -22.93
C ASN A 152 -20.65 7.36 -22.51
N ALA A 153 -20.55 6.57 -21.43
CA ALA A 153 -19.34 5.88 -21.03
C ALA A 153 -19.39 4.40 -21.43
N THR A 154 -18.22 3.85 -21.71
CA THR A 154 -18.01 2.42 -21.89
C THR A 154 -16.74 2.00 -21.19
N PHE A 155 -16.80 0.97 -20.34
CA PHE A 155 -15.65 0.29 -19.78
C PHE A 155 -15.60 -1.12 -20.37
N SER A 156 -14.57 -1.44 -21.15
CA SER A 156 -14.42 -2.76 -21.77
C SER A 156 -13.13 -3.41 -21.32
N ALA A 157 -13.20 -4.67 -20.88
CA ALA A 157 -12.10 -5.49 -20.41
C ALA A 157 -11.98 -6.78 -21.21
N LYS A 158 -10.73 -7.21 -21.45
CA LYS A 158 -10.36 -8.45 -22.12
C LYS A 158 -9.24 -9.10 -21.34
N SER A 159 -9.33 -10.41 -21.17
CA SER A 159 -8.38 -11.14 -20.33
C SER A 159 -7.88 -12.40 -21.02
N VAL A 160 -6.62 -12.73 -20.79
CA VAL A 160 -6.00 -14.01 -21.17
C VAL A 160 -6.03 -14.91 -19.93
N SER A 161 -6.77 -16.00 -20.00
CA SER A 161 -6.90 -16.95 -18.89
C SER A 161 -5.58 -17.60 -18.52
N SER A 162 -5.36 -17.80 -17.23
CA SER A 162 -4.37 -18.76 -16.70
C SER A 162 -5.01 -20.15 -16.55
N ASP A 163 -4.18 -21.11 -16.13
CA ASP A 163 -4.65 -22.44 -15.71
C ASP A 163 -5.06 -22.50 -14.23
N ILE A 164 -4.93 -21.40 -13.50
CA ILE A 164 -5.24 -21.33 -12.06
C ILE A 164 -6.75 -21.19 -11.87
N LYS A 165 -7.33 -22.14 -11.15
CA LYS A 165 -8.76 -22.19 -10.83
C LYS A 165 -8.97 -21.82 -9.37
N VAL A 166 -9.74 -20.76 -9.15
CA VAL A 166 -10.20 -20.39 -7.81
C VAL A 166 -11.53 -21.11 -7.57
N LYS A 167 -11.60 -21.86 -6.48
CA LYS A 167 -12.83 -22.55 -6.08
C LYS A 167 -13.61 -21.66 -5.13
N TYR A 168 -14.92 -21.60 -5.30
CA TYR A 168 -15.79 -20.95 -4.34
C TYR A 168 -16.99 -21.84 -3.99
N ASN A 169 -17.38 -21.79 -2.72
CA ASN A 169 -18.48 -22.59 -2.20
C ASN A 169 -19.80 -21.84 -2.41
N ASP A 170 -20.70 -22.44 -3.18
CA ASP A 170 -22.03 -21.95 -3.53
C ASP A 170 -23.12 -22.88 -2.97
N SER A 171 -23.00 -23.22 -1.69
CA SER A 171 -23.99 -24.07 -1.03
C SER A 171 -25.29 -23.31 -0.77
N TYR A 172 -26.42 -23.87 -1.20
CA TYR A 172 -27.75 -23.40 -0.78
C TYR A 172 -28.51 -24.47 0.00
N ILE A 173 -29.33 -24.03 0.96
CA ILE A 173 -30.22 -24.89 1.73
C ILE A 173 -31.58 -24.91 1.04
N TYR A 174 -31.93 -26.04 0.42
CA TYR A 174 -33.28 -26.26 -0.04
C TYR A 174 -34.12 -26.81 1.12
N SER A 175 -35.21 -26.11 1.47
CA SER A 175 -36.07 -26.47 2.61
C SER A 175 -36.55 -27.92 2.51
N GLY A 176 -35.98 -28.81 3.34
CA GLY A 176 -36.43 -30.19 3.54
C GLY A 176 -35.47 -31.31 3.13
N ASN A 177 -34.42 -31.05 2.34
CA ASN A 177 -33.55 -32.11 1.77
C ASN A 177 -32.04 -31.92 1.98
N GLY A 178 -31.64 -31.27 3.08
CA GLY A 178 -30.23 -31.03 3.40
C GLY A 178 -29.57 -29.95 2.53
N ALA A 179 -28.39 -29.48 2.95
CA ALA A 179 -27.59 -28.55 2.16
C ALA A 179 -27.05 -29.28 0.92
N THR A 180 -27.21 -28.68 -0.27
CA THR A 180 -26.49 -29.15 -1.47
C THR A 180 -25.24 -28.32 -1.60
N GLU A 181 -24.07 -28.95 -1.45
CA GLU A 181 -22.79 -28.29 -1.71
C GLU A 181 -22.55 -28.24 -3.23
N ILE A 182 -22.62 -27.04 -3.80
CA ILE A 182 -22.17 -26.78 -5.16
C ILE A 182 -20.85 -26.02 -5.05
N ASN A 183 -19.81 -26.53 -5.71
CA ASN A 183 -18.58 -25.79 -5.89
C ASN A 183 -18.52 -25.34 -7.34
N ASP A 184 -18.20 -24.07 -7.54
CA ASP A 184 -17.97 -23.50 -8.85
C ASP A 184 -16.60 -22.82 -8.88
N TRP A 185 -16.17 -22.43 -10.07
CA TRP A 185 -14.79 -22.05 -10.35
C TRP A 185 -14.69 -21.01 -11.45
N PHE A 186 -13.78 -20.06 -11.26
CA PHE A 186 -13.33 -19.16 -12.31
C PHE A 186 -11.82 -19.26 -12.48
N PHE A 187 -11.33 -18.83 -13.64
CA PHE A 187 -9.90 -18.77 -13.91
C PHE A 187 -9.36 -17.37 -13.66
N LEU A 188 -8.21 -17.31 -12.98
CA LEU A 188 -7.46 -16.07 -12.85
C LEU A 188 -6.81 -15.68 -14.19
N PRO A 189 -6.66 -14.39 -14.50
CA PRO A 189 -6.02 -13.95 -15.74
C PRO A 189 -4.49 -13.94 -15.65
N ASN A 190 -3.80 -14.43 -16.68
CA ASN A 190 -2.38 -14.13 -16.89
C ASN A 190 -2.18 -12.67 -17.33
N SER A 191 -3.16 -12.10 -18.03
CA SER A 191 -3.19 -10.67 -18.34
C SER A 191 -4.61 -10.17 -18.53
N SER A 192 -4.83 -8.89 -18.26
CA SER A 192 -6.11 -8.21 -18.50
C SER A 192 -5.84 -6.80 -19.02
N ASP A 193 -6.50 -6.43 -20.10
CA ASP A 193 -6.48 -5.08 -20.66
C ASP A 193 -7.88 -4.50 -20.60
N ALA A 194 -8.03 -3.28 -20.10
CA ALA A 194 -9.29 -2.57 -20.16
C ALA A 194 -9.15 -1.12 -20.64
N VAL A 195 -10.23 -0.63 -21.22
CA VAL A 195 -10.32 0.74 -21.74
C VAL A 195 -11.63 1.36 -21.28
N LEU A 196 -11.54 2.52 -20.66
CA LEU A 196 -12.65 3.43 -20.44
C LEU A 196 -12.72 4.43 -21.59
N THR A 197 -13.86 4.54 -22.25
CA THR A 197 -14.15 5.60 -23.21
C THR A 197 -15.32 6.44 -22.73
N ILE A 198 -15.27 7.75 -22.93
CA ILE A 198 -16.37 8.70 -22.69
C ILE A 198 -16.61 9.45 -24.01
N ASP A 199 -17.86 9.50 -24.46
CA ASP A 199 -18.25 10.09 -25.75
C ASP A 199 -17.42 9.52 -26.93
N GLY A 200 -17.12 8.22 -26.86
CA GLY A 200 -16.31 7.50 -27.85
C GLY A 200 -14.80 7.78 -27.82
N THR A 201 -14.32 8.60 -26.88
CA THR A 201 -12.89 8.94 -26.73
C THR A 201 -12.27 8.21 -25.55
N SER A 202 -11.08 7.61 -25.74
CA SER A 202 -10.34 6.95 -24.65
C SER A 202 -10.07 7.94 -23.52
N SER A 203 -10.50 7.57 -22.32
CA SER A 203 -10.42 8.37 -21.10
C SER A 203 -9.51 7.73 -20.05
N ALA A 204 -9.44 6.40 -20.00
CA ALA A 204 -8.45 5.68 -19.22
C ALA A 204 -8.12 4.31 -19.83
N THR A 205 -6.92 3.83 -19.58
CA THR A 205 -6.44 2.50 -19.97
C THR A 205 -5.89 1.77 -18.76
N PHE A 206 -6.13 0.48 -18.70
CA PHE A 206 -5.74 -0.41 -17.63
C PHE A 206 -5.04 -1.62 -18.23
N THR A 207 -3.90 -1.99 -17.67
CA THR A 207 -3.17 -3.19 -18.07
C THR A 207 -2.73 -3.91 -16.80
N GLN A 208 -2.98 -5.21 -16.76
CA GLN A 208 -2.58 -6.09 -15.67
C GLN A 208 -1.89 -7.31 -16.26
N THR A 209 -0.82 -7.77 -15.61
CA THR A 209 -0.17 -9.04 -15.89
C THR A 209 0.10 -9.77 -14.59
N ALA A 210 -0.09 -11.08 -14.61
CA ALA A 210 0.19 -11.96 -13.49
C ALA A 210 0.86 -13.23 -14.01
N LYS A 211 1.87 -13.71 -13.28
CA LYS A 211 2.47 -15.03 -13.52
C LYS A 211 2.28 -15.88 -12.29
N TYR A 212 1.69 -17.06 -12.46
CA TYR A 212 1.44 -17.99 -11.39
C TYR A 212 2.39 -19.18 -11.47
N SER A 213 2.74 -19.74 -10.32
CA SER A 213 3.51 -20.99 -10.23
C SER A 213 2.83 -21.98 -9.28
N ASN A 214 3.12 -23.27 -9.47
CA ASN A 214 2.74 -24.34 -8.55
C ASN A 214 1.23 -24.47 -8.27
N GLY A 215 0.39 -24.00 -9.19
CA GLY A 215 -1.06 -24.04 -9.01
C GLY A 215 -1.59 -23.11 -7.90
N LYS A 216 -0.78 -22.18 -7.40
CA LYS A 216 -1.17 -21.25 -6.33
C LYS A 216 -1.96 -20.06 -6.90
N GLU A 217 -2.99 -19.61 -6.17
CA GLU A 217 -3.88 -18.51 -6.56
C GLU A 217 -3.21 -17.12 -6.50
N VAL A 218 -2.04 -17.04 -5.90
CA VAL A 218 -1.33 -15.77 -5.76
C VAL A 218 -0.10 -15.75 -6.68
N PRO A 219 0.07 -14.72 -7.52
CA PRO A 219 1.05 -14.70 -8.59
C PRO A 219 2.47 -14.41 -8.08
N ASN A 220 3.48 -15.06 -8.64
CA ASN A 220 4.90 -14.80 -8.37
C ASN A 220 5.34 -13.43 -8.90
N GLU A 221 4.79 -13.03 -10.05
CA GLU A 221 5.01 -11.71 -10.62
C GLU A 221 3.65 -11.06 -10.88
N PHE A 222 3.52 -9.81 -10.51
CA PHE A 222 2.34 -9.00 -10.77
C PHE A 222 2.78 -7.65 -11.29
N ALA A 223 2.06 -7.12 -12.27
CA ALA A 223 2.16 -5.73 -12.66
C ALA A 223 0.78 -5.19 -13.02
N TYR A 224 0.52 -3.96 -12.63
CA TYR A 224 -0.68 -3.22 -12.95
C TYR A 224 -0.29 -1.80 -13.34
N LYS A 225 -0.97 -1.28 -14.36
CA LYS A 225 -0.85 0.11 -14.79
C LYS A 225 -2.21 0.66 -15.17
N MET A 226 -2.54 1.81 -14.60
CA MET A 226 -3.66 2.66 -15.01
C MET A 226 -3.10 3.97 -15.55
N THR A 227 -3.56 4.39 -16.71
CA THR A 227 -3.27 5.73 -17.25
C THR A 227 -4.57 6.43 -17.57
N VAL A 228 -4.68 7.67 -17.11
CA VAL A 228 -5.84 8.53 -17.31
C VAL A 228 -5.46 9.65 -18.28
N ASN A 229 -6.37 10.01 -19.18
CA ASN A 229 -6.11 10.95 -20.26
C ASN A 229 -5.82 12.40 -19.81
N ASP A 230 -6.09 12.73 -18.55
CA ASP A 230 -5.80 14.01 -17.90
C ASP A 230 -4.38 14.10 -17.34
N GLY A 231 -3.58 13.05 -17.50
CA GLY A 231 -2.15 13.01 -17.20
C GLY A 231 -1.77 12.16 -15.99
N TYR A 232 -2.72 11.61 -15.24
CA TYR A 232 -2.39 10.71 -14.13
C TYR A 232 -1.99 9.32 -14.62
N SER A 233 -1.00 8.71 -13.97
CA SER A 233 -0.68 7.30 -14.13
C SER A 233 -0.37 6.68 -12.78
N TRP A 234 -0.94 5.51 -12.53
CA TRP A 234 -0.63 4.67 -11.38
C TRP A 234 -0.06 3.35 -11.89
N GLU A 235 1.12 3.00 -11.39
CA GLU A 235 1.81 1.76 -11.73
C GLU A 235 2.16 1.05 -10.44
N MET A 236 1.94 -0.26 -10.39
CA MET A 236 2.44 -1.12 -9.33
C MET A 236 2.97 -2.41 -9.91
N SER A 237 3.99 -2.97 -9.29
CA SER A 237 4.53 -4.27 -9.67
C SER A 237 5.18 -4.94 -8.49
N GLY A 238 5.17 -6.26 -8.46
CA GLY A 238 5.94 -7.02 -7.50
C GLY A 238 6.43 -8.33 -8.09
N SER A 239 7.51 -8.82 -7.51
CA SER A 239 8.09 -10.10 -7.89
C SER A 239 8.53 -10.85 -6.64
N LYS A 240 8.29 -12.15 -6.63
CA LYS A 240 8.76 -13.08 -5.62
C LYS A 240 9.92 -13.87 -6.16
N ALA A 241 11.03 -13.82 -5.45
CA ALA A 241 12.27 -14.49 -5.79
C ALA A 241 13.07 -14.67 -4.49
N THR A 242 14.37 -14.95 -4.59
CA THR A 242 15.27 -14.94 -3.41
C THR A 242 15.18 -13.63 -2.61
N ALA A 243 14.93 -12.51 -3.31
CA ALA A 243 14.47 -11.27 -2.70
C ALA A 243 13.13 -10.88 -3.32
N ASN A 244 12.12 -10.72 -2.47
CA ASN A 244 10.84 -10.16 -2.85
C ASN A 244 11.02 -8.68 -3.18
N THR A 245 10.33 -8.20 -4.21
CA THR A 245 10.34 -6.79 -4.59
C THR A 245 8.92 -6.27 -4.78
N SER A 246 8.71 -5.02 -4.43
CA SER A 246 7.47 -4.29 -4.68
C SER A 246 7.80 -2.87 -5.09
N LYS A 247 7.23 -2.41 -6.20
CA LYS A 247 7.38 -1.06 -6.73
C LYS A 247 6.00 -0.49 -6.96
N ALA A 248 5.84 0.79 -6.67
CA ALA A 248 4.66 1.54 -7.07
C ALA A 248 5.02 2.98 -7.42
N SER A 249 4.30 3.58 -8.36
CA SER A 249 4.49 4.97 -8.75
C SER A 249 3.17 5.61 -9.14
N PHE A 250 2.88 6.73 -8.50
CA PHE A 250 1.81 7.63 -8.87
C PHE A 250 2.39 8.90 -9.47
N THR A 251 2.01 9.20 -10.70
CA THR A 251 2.56 10.31 -11.48
C THR A 251 1.47 11.21 -12.04
N TYR A 252 1.84 12.45 -12.33
CA TYR A 252 1.01 13.40 -13.07
C TYR A 252 1.86 14.08 -14.16
N ASN A 253 1.46 13.93 -15.43
CA ASN A 253 2.19 14.40 -16.61
C ASN A 253 3.66 13.96 -16.60
N GLY A 254 3.90 12.70 -16.22
CA GLY A 254 5.23 12.10 -16.14
C GLY A 254 6.08 12.54 -14.95
N LYS A 255 5.59 13.45 -14.08
CA LYS A 255 6.26 13.82 -12.83
C LYS A 255 5.85 12.88 -11.71
N ASN A 256 6.81 12.41 -10.91
CA ASN A 256 6.51 11.61 -9.73
C ASN A 256 5.75 12.46 -8.72
N LEU A 257 4.63 11.95 -8.21
CA LEU A 257 3.96 12.51 -7.04
C LEU A 257 4.35 11.69 -5.81
N ILE A 258 4.22 10.37 -5.91
CA ILE A 258 4.61 9.42 -4.87
C ILE A 258 5.15 8.18 -5.57
N SER A 259 6.30 7.67 -5.14
CA SER A 259 6.74 6.33 -5.54
C SER A 259 7.30 5.56 -4.36
N PHE A 260 7.26 4.25 -4.50
CA PHE A 260 7.69 3.27 -3.55
C PHE A 260 8.53 2.23 -4.27
N ASN A 261 9.64 1.82 -3.67
CA ASN A 261 10.44 0.70 -4.10
C ASN A 261 10.96 -0.01 -2.86
N ALA A 262 10.51 -1.24 -2.64
CA ALA A 262 10.93 -2.05 -1.52
C ALA A 262 11.41 -3.42 -1.94
N GLY A 263 12.29 -3.96 -1.11
CA GLY A 263 12.84 -5.29 -1.20
C GLY A 263 12.78 -5.99 0.15
N SER A 264 12.58 -7.31 0.16
CA SER A 264 12.58 -8.10 1.38
C SER A 264 13.16 -9.49 1.15
N THR A 265 13.92 -10.00 2.13
CA THR A 265 14.39 -11.38 2.15
C THR A 265 13.54 -12.28 3.06
N ALA A 266 12.44 -11.75 3.61
CA ALA A 266 11.55 -12.53 4.46
C ALA A 266 10.83 -13.61 3.65
N GLN A 267 10.58 -14.76 4.27
CA GLN A 267 9.80 -15.85 3.68
C GLN A 267 8.31 -15.58 3.92
N ILE A 268 7.74 -14.69 3.12
CA ILE A 268 6.40 -14.13 3.36
C ILE A 268 5.32 -15.22 3.38
N ASP A 269 5.47 -16.29 2.60
CA ASP A 269 4.46 -17.36 2.59
C ASP A 269 4.46 -18.16 3.88
N ALA A 270 5.65 -18.44 4.38
CA ALA A 270 5.80 -19.15 5.63
C ALA A 270 5.32 -18.29 6.81
N LEU A 271 5.36 -16.95 6.70
CA LEU A 271 4.70 -16.04 7.66
C LEU A 271 3.17 -16.14 7.60
N ILE A 272 2.58 -16.46 6.46
CA ILE A 272 1.11 -16.57 6.31
C ILE A 272 0.62 -17.90 6.87
N ASP A 273 1.39 -18.97 6.68
CA ASP A 273 0.99 -20.34 7.04
C ASP A 273 1.32 -20.72 8.50
N ASN A 274 2.04 -19.87 9.25
CA ASN A 274 2.56 -20.23 10.57
C ASN A 274 2.52 -19.05 11.57
N ASP A 275 1.91 -19.28 12.72
CA ASP A 275 1.84 -18.31 13.83
C ASP A 275 3.21 -18.00 14.46
N GLU A 276 4.21 -18.89 14.31
CA GLU A 276 5.61 -18.63 14.71
C GLU A 276 6.32 -17.76 13.67
N LEU A 277 5.94 -16.49 13.63
CA LEU A 277 6.37 -15.50 12.65
C LEU A 277 7.88 -15.16 12.71
N VAL A 278 8.58 -15.48 13.81
CA VAL A 278 9.95 -15.00 14.05
C VAL A 278 10.97 -15.63 13.09
N GLN A 279 10.86 -16.93 12.79
CA GLN A 279 11.85 -17.66 12.00
C GLN A 279 11.85 -17.30 10.51
N TYR A 280 10.77 -16.70 10.03
CA TYR A 280 10.59 -16.33 8.63
C TYR A 280 10.84 -14.83 8.36
N ARG A 281 11.24 -14.08 9.41
CA ARG A 281 11.70 -12.70 9.28
C ARG A 281 13.00 -12.65 8.49
N GLY A 282 13.17 -11.56 7.74
CA GLY A 282 14.37 -11.29 6.97
C GLY A 282 14.77 -9.83 7.07
N LYS A 283 15.49 -9.35 6.06
CA LYS A 283 15.76 -7.92 5.89
C LYS A 283 14.66 -7.29 5.06
N ALA A 284 14.38 -6.03 5.31
CA ALA A 284 13.47 -5.22 4.52
C ALA A 284 14.12 -3.87 4.21
N ASN A 285 14.12 -3.51 2.94
CA ASN A 285 14.71 -2.29 2.42
C ASN A 285 13.63 -1.51 1.66
N GLY A 286 13.64 -0.19 1.74
CA GLY A 286 12.60 0.63 1.14
C GLY A 286 13.07 2.03 0.77
N LEU A 287 12.52 2.54 -0.32
CA LEU A 287 12.58 3.93 -0.74
C LEU A 287 11.14 4.42 -0.93
N ILE A 288 10.73 5.42 -0.17
CA ILE A 288 9.49 6.16 -0.40
C ILE A 288 9.88 7.55 -0.90
N GLN A 289 9.58 7.84 -2.15
CA GLN A 289 9.86 9.13 -2.75
C GLN A 289 8.59 9.97 -2.82
N ILE A 290 8.67 11.20 -2.30
CA ILE A 290 7.62 12.21 -2.37
C ILE A 290 8.07 13.28 -3.36
N MET A 291 7.27 13.51 -4.39
CA MET A 291 7.60 14.34 -5.54
C MET A 291 8.94 13.89 -6.16
N ASP A 292 9.70 14.81 -6.76
CA ASP A 292 11.07 14.56 -7.20
C ASP A 292 12.11 14.95 -6.14
N ASN A 293 11.67 15.34 -4.94
CA ASN A 293 12.54 15.97 -3.96
C ASN A 293 12.90 15.06 -2.79
N PHE A 294 11.92 14.55 -2.04
CA PHE A 294 12.22 13.86 -0.78
C PHE A 294 12.19 12.36 -0.93
N VAL A 295 13.11 11.70 -0.25
CA VAL A 295 13.14 10.24 -0.15
C VAL A 295 13.29 9.85 1.31
N ILE A 296 12.41 8.96 1.76
CA ILE A 296 12.58 8.22 3.00
C ILE A 296 13.25 6.90 2.63
N ILE A 297 14.42 6.68 3.20
CA ILE A 297 15.15 5.42 3.15
C ILE A 297 14.73 4.60 4.36
N ALA A 298 14.45 3.32 4.16
CA ALA A 298 14.33 2.35 5.21
C ALA A 298 15.29 1.18 4.96
N GLU A 299 16.16 0.89 5.90
CA GLU A 299 16.98 -0.33 5.95
C GLU A 299 16.70 -1.03 7.28
N MET A 300 16.19 -2.26 7.23
CA MET A 300 15.66 -2.95 8.40
C MET A 300 16.17 -4.40 8.43
N ASP A 301 16.71 -4.83 9.57
CA ASP A 301 17.04 -6.22 9.87
C ASP A 301 16.05 -6.77 10.90
N LEU A 302 14.90 -7.23 10.41
CA LEU A 302 13.79 -7.67 11.27
C LEU A 302 14.12 -8.98 12.00
N ALA A 303 15.00 -9.80 11.43
CA ALA A 303 15.47 -11.03 12.07
C ALA A 303 16.39 -10.71 13.27
N ALA A 304 17.34 -9.78 13.10
CA ALA A 304 18.21 -9.34 14.19
C ALA A 304 17.43 -8.59 15.28
N ALA A 305 16.48 -7.72 14.89
CA ALA A 305 15.61 -7.01 15.83
C ALA A 305 14.80 -7.99 16.70
N ALA A 306 14.25 -9.05 16.09
CA ALA A 306 13.54 -10.10 16.80
C ALA A 306 14.42 -10.88 17.79
N ALA A 307 15.67 -11.16 17.39
CA ALA A 307 16.63 -11.86 18.25
C ALA A 307 17.01 -10.99 19.47
N ASP A 308 17.19 -9.68 19.26
CA ASP A 308 17.45 -8.72 20.34
C ASP A 308 16.23 -8.60 21.28
N GLU A 309 15.01 -8.58 20.75
CA GLU A 309 13.76 -8.58 21.53
C GLU A 309 13.61 -9.84 22.39
N ALA A 310 13.81 -11.02 21.80
CA ALA A 310 13.75 -12.29 22.52
C ALA A 310 14.85 -12.42 23.59
N ALA A 311 16.02 -11.80 23.37
CA ALA A 311 17.08 -11.73 24.37
C ALA A 311 16.71 -10.76 25.50
N LEU A 312 16.11 -9.62 25.17
CA LEU A 312 15.64 -8.63 26.13
C LEU A 312 14.60 -9.23 27.08
N GLU A 313 13.57 -9.87 26.54
CA GLU A 313 12.49 -10.51 27.31
C GLU A 313 13.05 -11.54 28.33
N LYS A 314 14.05 -12.32 27.93
CA LYS A 314 14.72 -13.28 28.84
C LYS A 314 15.57 -12.61 29.92
N SER A 315 16.09 -11.41 29.64
CA SER A 315 17.01 -10.70 30.53
C SER A 315 16.30 -9.79 31.54
N VAL A 316 15.06 -9.38 31.26
CA VAL A 316 14.30 -8.42 32.07
C VAL A 316 13.09 -9.12 32.68
N VAL A 317 13.11 -9.36 34.00
CA VAL A 317 12.03 -10.05 34.71
C VAL A 317 11.09 -9.03 35.35
N ARG A 318 9.80 -9.09 35.01
CA ARG A 318 8.78 -8.24 35.63
C ARG A 318 8.59 -8.62 37.11
N PRO A 319 8.63 -7.67 38.06
CA PRO A 319 8.34 -7.98 39.45
C PRO A 319 6.88 -8.43 39.60
N THR A 320 6.67 -9.49 40.38
CA THR A 320 5.35 -10.09 40.62
C THR A 320 4.90 -10.05 42.08
N ASN A 321 5.79 -9.68 43.01
CA ASN A 321 5.48 -9.58 44.43
C ASN A 321 4.99 -8.18 44.79
N TYR A 322 3.68 -7.96 44.70
CA TYR A 322 3.01 -6.69 45.01
C TYR A 322 3.13 -6.25 46.48
N GLU A 323 3.50 -7.16 47.38
CA GLU A 323 3.68 -6.86 48.81
C GLU A 323 5.11 -6.38 49.12
N SER A 324 6.03 -6.43 48.15
CA SER A 324 7.41 -5.97 48.35
C SER A 324 7.44 -4.45 48.56
N PRO A 325 8.15 -3.95 49.58
CA PRO A 325 8.33 -2.50 49.77
C PRO A 325 9.13 -1.85 48.63
N THR A 326 9.81 -2.64 47.79
CA THR A 326 10.54 -2.18 46.60
C THR A 326 9.76 -2.35 45.30
N PHE A 327 8.52 -2.88 45.34
CA PHE A 327 7.77 -3.27 44.14
C PHE A 327 7.71 -2.15 43.09
N ASP A 328 7.34 -0.93 43.49
CA ASP A 328 7.21 0.20 42.56
C ASP A 328 8.56 0.61 41.95
N ALA A 329 9.64 0.57 42.73
CA ALA A 329 10.99 0.88 42.26
C ALA A 329 11.52 -0.20 41.30
N ASP A 330 11.26 -1.47 41.63
CA ASP A 330 11.62 -2.61 40.78
C ASP A 330 10.82 -2.59 39.47
N LEU A 331 9.55 -2.19 39.53
CA LEU A 331 8.68 -2.06 38.36
C LEU A 331 9.09 -0.87 37.48
N SER A 332 9.48 0.24 38.09
CA SER A 332 10.06 1.39 37.37
C SER A 332 11.34 1.01 36.64
N ASN A 333 12.23 0.25 37.29
CA ASN A 333 13.46 -0.25 36.69
C ASN A 333 13.20 -1.28 35.58
N TYR A 334 12.16 -2.10 35.72
CA TYR A 334 11.69 -2.98 34.66
C TYR A 334 11.31 -2.17 33.41
N TYR A 335 10.41 -1.18 33.54
CA TYR A 335 9.99 -0.35 32.41
C TYR A 335 11.15 0.38 31.74
N LYS A 336 12.05 0.94 32.55
CA LYS A 336 13.27 1.60 32.04
C LYS A 336 14.13 0.67 31.20
N LYS A 337 14.46 -0.53 31.72
CA LYS A 337 15.31 -1.50 31.00
C LYS A 337 14.65 -2.02 29.73
N THR A 338 13.34 -2.23 29.76
CA THR A 338 12.58 -2.62 28.57
C THR A 338 12.66 -1.54 27.51
N ALA A 339 12.34 -0.28 27.85
CA ALA A 339 12.43 0.84 26.91
C ALA A 339 13.86 1.08 26.37
N GLU A 340 14.88 0.99 27.22
CA GLU A 340 16.29 1.09 26.80
C GLU A 340 16.68 -0.04 25.85
N GLY A 341 16.23 -1.27 26.12
CA GLY A 341 16.45 -2.43 25.27
C GLY A 341 15.79 -2.29 23.90
N GLU A 342 14.54 -1.85 23.87
CA GLU A 342 13.77 -1.59 22.64
C GLU A 342 14.45 -0.50 21.79
N ALA A 343 14.79 0.65 22.39
CA ALA A 343 15.47 1.74 21.70
C ALA A 343 16.84 1.31 21.14
N ASN A 344 17.60 0.53 21.90
CA ASN A 344 18.89 0.00 21.44
C ASN A 344 18.73 -0.98 20.27
N SER A 345 17.74 -1.87 20.34
CA SER A 345 17.42 -2.80 19.23
C SER A 345 17.02 -2.03 17.98
N PHE A 346 16.17 -1.02 18.10
CA PHE A 346 15.78 -0.16 16.97
C PHE A 346 17.00 0.52 16.35
N ASN A 347 17.79 1.25 17.14
CA ASN A 347 18.95 2.01 16.61
C ASN A 347 20.03 1.12 15.99
N LYS A 348 20.10 -0.15 16.39
CA LYS A 348 21.04 -1.14 15.85
C LYS A 348 20.54 -1.77 14.54
N ASN A 349 19.26 -2.11 14.47
CA ASN A 349 18.71 -2.97 13.42
C ASN A 349 17.83 -2.22 12.41
N MET A 350 17.42 -0.99 12.71
CA MET A 350 16.53 -0.18 11.89
C MET A 350 17.22 1.15 11.57
N LYS A 351 17.14 1.55 10.31
CA LYS A 351 17.70 2.81 9.83
C LYS A 351 16.69 3.48 8.92
N LEU A 352 16.10 4.56 9.43
CA LEU A 352 15.18 5.40 8.68
C LEU A 352 15.85 6.76 8.45
N ILE A 353 15.93 7.19 7.19
CA ILE A 353 16.65 8.41 6.83
C ILE A 353 15.78 9.25 5.91
N LEU A 354 15.63 10.52 6.22
CA LEU A 354 15.04 11.50 5.31
C LEU A 354 16.13 12.18 4.49
N VAL A 355 16.01 12.16 3.17
CA VAL A 355 16.96 12.72 2.21
C VAL A 355 16.25 13.67 1.25
N SER A 356 16.89 14.80 0.91
CA SER A 356 16.51 15.62 -0.24
C SER A 356 17.37 15.22 -1.44
N LYS A 357 16.76 14.57 -2.43
CA LYS A 357 17.38 14.27 -3.74
C LYS A 357 17.78 15.54 -4.46
N LYS A 358 16.92 16.57 -4.43
CA LYS A 358 17.17 17.84 -5.13
C LYS A 358 18.44 18.52 -4.65
N ASP A 359 18.71 18.45 -3.35
CA ASP A 359 19.88 19.08 -2.75
C ASP A 359 21.08 18.12 -2.65
N GLY A 360 20.86 16.81 -2.82
CA GLY A 360 21.88 15.80 -2.56
C GLY A 360 22.31 15.81 -1.10
N THR A 361 21.35 15.92 -0.17
CA THR A 361 21.67 16.00 1.27
C THR A 361 20.74 15.16 2.12
N LYS A 362 21.32 14.53 3.15
CA LYS A 362 20.57 13.95 4.26
C LYS A 362 19.96 15.07 5.12
N ILE A 363 18.70 14.92 5.50
CA ILE A 363 17.98 15.87 6.36
C ILE A 363 18.08 15.42 7.81
N ALA A 364 17.62 14.21 8.10
CA ALA A 364 17.63 13.64 9.44
C ALA A 364 17.67 12.11 9.38
N ASP A 365 18.18 11.50 10.45
CA ASP A 365 17.99 10.07 10.74
C ASP A 365 16.96 9.94 11.88
N VAL A 366 16.19 8.85 11.87
CA VAL A 366 15.36 8.49 13.02
C VAL A 366 16.20 7.70 14.00
N VAL A 367 16.20 8.12 15.26
CA VAL A 367 16.78 7.38 16.40
C VAL A 367 15.72 7.23 17.48
N GLN A 368 15.85 6.21 18.33
CA GLN A 368 14.98 6.01 19.48
C GLN A 368 15.72 6.21 20.80
N HIS A 369 15.01 6.73 21.80
CA HIS A 369 15.47 6.87 23.18
C HIS A 369 14.42 6.34 24.16
N ALA A 370 14.87 5.94 25.34
CA ALA A 370 14.00 5.55 26.44
C ALA A 370 13.62 6.80 27.26
N ASP A 371 12.39 7.28 27.09
CA ASP A 371 11.90 8.47 27.78
C ASP A 371 10.96 8.10 28.90
N LYS A 372 11.09 8.82 30.01
CA LYS A 372 10.18 8.72 31.15
C LYS A 372 8.86 9.44 30.81
N GLU A 373 7.74 8.78 31.06
CA GLU A 373 6.41 9.40 30.98
C GLU A 373 6.23 10.41 32.11
N GLU A 374 5.78 11.62 31.78
CA GLU A 374 5.35 12.58 32.79
C GLU A 374 4.02 12.11 33.39
N ASN A 375 4.08 11.49 34.57
CA ASN A 375 2.90 10.96 35.26
C ASN A 375 2.78 11.58 36.66
N ASP A 376 1.95 12.63 36.77
CA ASP A 376 1.78 13.41 37.99
C ASP A 376 0.88 12.67 38.99
N GLY A 377 1.51 11.87 39.87
CA GLY A 377 0.84 11.16 40.97
C GLY A 377 1.08 9.65 41.04
N SER A 378 1.83 9.06 40.12
CA SER A 378 2.24 7.64 40.19
C SER A 378 3.52 7.47 41.00
N THR A 379 3.58 6.43 41.85
CA THR A 379 4.82 5.98 42.52
C THR A 379 5.71 5.14 41.60
N VAL A 380 5.16 4.69 40.47
CA VAL A 380 5.85 3.94 39.41
C VAL A 380 6.22 4.90 38.28
N ASP A 381 7.48 4.91 37.90
CA ASP A 381 7.97 5.59 36.72
C ASP A 381 7.80 4.70 35.49
N TYR A 382 6.98 5.15 34.53
CA TYR A 382 6.83 4.48 33.24
C TYR A 382 7.83 5.05 32.24
N TYR A 383 8.36 4.18 31.37
CA TYR A 383 9.27 4.54 30.29
C TYR A 383 8.77 3.93 28.99
N TYR A 384 8.94 4.65 27.89
CA TYR A 384 8.63 4.18 26.55
C TYR A 384 9.78 4.47 25.60
N SER A 385 9.85 3.69 24.52
CA SER A 385 10.73 4.02 23.40
C SER A 385 10.09 5.12 22.55
N THR A 386 10.75 6.27 22.46
CA THR A 386 10.29 7.45 21.73
C THR A 386 11.21 7.70 20.54
N SER A 387 10.62 8.05 19.38
CA SER A 387 11.38 8.34 18.17
C SER A 387 11.75 9.82 18.06
N TYR A 388 12.99 10.09 17.68
CA TYR A 388 13.59 11.42 17.50
C TYR A 388 14.17 11.56 16.09
N LEU A 389 14.11 12.78 15.56
CA LEU A 389 14.82 13.19 14.36
C LEU A 389 16.19 13.77 14.75
N LYS A 390 17.26 13.13 14.30
CA LYS A 390 18.64 13.57 14.50
C LYS A 390 19.17 14.34 13.30
N PHE A 391 19.59 15.58 13.53
CA PHE A 391 20.08 16.51 12.50
C PHE A 391 21.61 16.61 12.47
N ASN A 392 22.13 17.44 11.56
CA ASN A 392 23.55 17.60 11.25
C ASN A 392 24.42 18.10 12.42
N ASP A 393 23.83 18.91 13.29
CA ASP A 393 24.42 19.53 14.47
C ASP A 393 24.27 18.65 15.72
N SER A 394 23.80 17.39 15.53
CA SER A 394 23.43 16.45 16.59
C SER A 394 22.22 16.91 17.43
N THR A 395 21.50 17.95 17.02
CA THR A 395 20.20 18.26 17.60
C THR A 395 19.27 17.09 17.34
N GLU A 396 18.58 16.66 18.39
CA GLU A 396 17.57 15.62 18.34
C GLU A 396 16.24 16.23 18.79
N VAL A 397 15.23 16.10 17.93
CA VAL A 397 13.87 16.62 18.21
C VAL A 397 12.93 15.44 18.18
N GLU A 398 12.12 15.29 19.23
CA GLU A 398 11.08 14.27 19.28
C GLU A 398 10.21 14.35 18.02
N MET A 399 10.04 13.22 17.33
CA MET A 399 9.42 13.19 16.02
C MET A 399 7.96 13.68 16.08
N GLY A 400 7.22 13.30 17.14
CA GLY A 400 5.87 13.77 17.38
C GLY A 400 5.81 15.29 17.53
N ALA A 401 6.67 15.86 18.38
CA ALA A 401 6.80 17.31 18.54
C ALA A 401 7.22 18.03 17.24
N TYR A 402 8.10 17.44 16.44
CA TYR A 402 8.56 18.06 15.18
C TYR A 402 7.41 18.21 14.16
N PHE A 403 6.55 17.21 14.04
CA PHE A 403 5.44 17.19 13.09
C PHE A 403 4.10 17.70 13.66
N SER A 404 4.00 17.96 14.97
CA SER A 404 2.75 18.41 15.62
C SER A 404 2.30 19.81 15.23
N THR A 405 3.23 20.65 14.78
CA THR A 405 2.97 22.05 14.38
C THR A 405 3.49 22.34 12.99
N GLY A 406 3.04 23.42 12.34
CA GLY A 406 3.57 23.89 11.04
C GLY A 406 3.15 23.04 9.83
N PHE A 407 2.29 22.05 10.03
CA PHE A 407 1.68 21.25 8.96
C PHE A 407 0.15 21.34 8.97
N GLU A 408 -0.44 22.25 9.74
CA GLU A 408 -1.89 22.38 9.91
C GLU A 408 -2.57 22.72 8.59
N ASN A 409 -2.02 23.66 7.83
CA ASN A 409 -2.53 24.01 6.50
C ASN A 409 -2.46 22.84 5.53
N LEU A 410 -1.34 22.09 5.56
CA LEU A 410 -1.17 20.90 4.72
C LEU A 410 -2.21 19.83 5.08
N LYS A 411 -2.39 19.58 6.39
CA LYS A 411 -3.39 18.65 6.92
C LYS A 411 -4.79 19.04 6.47
N THR A 412 -5.20 20.30 6.65
CA THR A 412 -6.51 20.79 6.21
C THR A 412 -6.71 20.62 4.70
N LYS A 413 -5.72 21.00 3.87
CA LYS A 413 -5.80 20.82 2.41
C LYS A 413 -5.91 19.34 2.02
N PHE A 414 -5.19 18.46 2.70
CA PHE A 414 -5.28 17.02 2.44
C PHE A 414 -6.63 16.45 2.88
N GLU A 415 -7.15 16.85 4.04
CA GLU A 415 -8.49 16.48 4.47
C GLU A 415 -9.57 16.97 3.49
N ASP A 416 -9.46 18.20 2.99
CA ASP A 416 -10.38 18.76 2.00
C ASP A 416 -10.23 18.10 0.62
N PHE A 417 -9.01 17.65 0.29
CA PHE A 417 -8.77 16.77 -0.86
C PHE A 417 -9.55 15.46 -0.71
N LEU A 418 -9.37 14.75 0.41
CA LEU A 418 -10.08 13.49 0.67
C LEU A 418 -11.60 13.68 0.69
N LYS A 419 -12.10 14.77 1.29
CA LYS A 419 -13.54 15.08 1.34
C LYS A 419 -14.18 15.23 -0.04
N ALA A 420 -13.43 15.68 -1.06
CA ALA A 420 -13.99 15.88 -2.40
C ALA A 420 -14.41 14.57 -3.10
N PHE A 421 -13.73 13.47 -2.78
CA PHE A 421 -14.09 12.11 -3.20
C PHE A 421 -15.07 11.47 -2.22
N ASN A 422 -15.34 12.14 -1.10
CA ASN A 422 -16.27 11.69 -0.08
C ASN A 422 -17.69 12.24 -0.26
N LYS A 423 -18.19 12.41 -1.49
CA LYS A 423 -19.61 12.77 -1.69
C LYS A 423 -20.49 11.64 -1.14
N GLU A 424 -21.44 12.00 -0.28
CA GLU A 424 -22.52 11.13 0.21
C GLU A 424 -23.79 11.44 -0.56
#